data_AF-A0A2H5X7U4-F1
#
_entry.id   AF-A0A2H5X7U4-F1
#
_cell.length_a   1.000
_cell.length_b   1.000
_cell.length_c   1.000
_cell.angle_alpha   90.00
_cell.angle_beta   90.00
_cell.angle_gamma   90.00
#
_symmetry.space_group_name_H-M   'P 1'
#
loop_
_entity.id
_entity.type
_entity.pdbx_description
1 polymer ?
#
loop_
_entity_poly.entity_id
_entity_poly.type
_entity_poly.pdbx_seq_one_letter_code
_entity_poly.pdbx_strand_id
1 'polypeptide(L)'
;MLYPFSPRYYRKFGWETASVEWWCEIPSALLPPYSESRFVRPYQAGDLEHMRRLHDVHLHNTAGGFVREPARWQLILRQKYQTVVADFHGAVEGYMIYEVQSGRNRVEVREIIFITSRAQRALLGFLSSANLADTIGVCAPVYRAQQWSTWLTDNEDELLSQVRGGLRPTYMLRITHLPALIECLRPHWRSWQGAIRIVVDDSFVPGGKHQAILTPEGRDKPIRATS
;
A
#
# COMPACT_ATOMS: atom_id res chain seq x y z
N MET A 1 1.70 5.81 -13.83
CA MET A 1 1.02 4.60 -13.35
C MET A 1 -0.35 4.50 -13.99
N LEU A 2 -0.84 3.28 -14.22
CA LEU A 2 -2.24 3.04 -14.61
C LEU A 2 -2.80 1.75 -14.00
N TYR A 3 -4.12 1.66 -13.90
CA TYR A 3 -4.84 0.40 -13.65
C TYR A 3 -5.36 -0.13 -14.99
N PRO A 4 -4.79 -1.24 -15.51
CA PRO A 4 -5.08 -1.68 -16.87
C PRO A 4 -6.42 -2.42 -16.94
N PHE A 5 -7.30 -2.03 -17.87
CA PHE A 5 -8.40 -2.90 -18.28
C PHE A 5 -7.89 -4.12 -19.08
N SER A 6 -6.73 -3.99 -19.74
CA SER A 6 -6.07 -5.06 -20.49
C SER A 6 -4.54 -4.91 -20.41
N PRO A 7 -3.85 -5.67 -19.56
CA PRO A 7 -2.38 -5.61 -19.48
C PRO A 7 -1.69 -5.86 -20.82
N ARG A 8 -2.23 -6.79 -21.62
CA ARG A 8 -1.72 -7.10 -22.97
C ARG A 8 -1.78 -5.89 -23.91
N TYR A 9 -2.82 -5.06 -23.80
CA TYR A 9 -2.92 -3.83 -24.58
C TYR A 9 -1.82 -2.85 -24.20
N TYR A 10 -1.63 -2.60 -22.90
CA TYR A 10 -0.65 -1.62 -22.41
C TYR A 10 0.81 -2.05 -22.59
N ARG A 11 1.11 -3.35 -22.61
CA ARG A 11 2.46 -3.86 -22.94
C ARG A 11 2.97 -3.40 -24.30
N LYS A 12 2.07 -3.18 -25.27
CA LYS A 12 2.43 -2.60 -26.58
C LYS A 12 3.04 -1.20 -26.46
N PHE A 13 2.79 -0.51 -25.35
CA PHE A 13 3.24 0.84 -25.06
C PHE A 13 4.33 0.90 -23.97
N GLY A 14 5.04 -0.20 -23.72
CA GLY A 14 6.15 -0.25 -22.76
C GLY A 14 5.73 -0.23 -21.28
N TRP A 15 4.45 -0.49 -20.99
CA TRP A 15 3.98 -0.67 -19.61
C TRP A 15 4.17 -2.12 -19.17
N GLU A 16 4.49 -2.35 -17.90
CA GLU A 16 4.49 -3.68 -17.31
C GLU A 16 3.87 -3.67 -15.90
N THR A 17 3.36 -4.82 -15.46
CA THR A 17 2.85 -5.04 -14.10
C THR A 17 3.94 -4.69 -13.10
N ALA A 18 3.64 -3.74 -12.23
CA ALA A 18 4.58 -3.24 -11.24
C ALA A 18 4.16 -3.55 -9.80
N SER A 19 2.94 -4.06 -9.61
CA SER A 19 2.43 -4.44 -8.30
C SER A 19 1.48 -5.62 -8.40
N VAL A 20 1.54 -6.44 -7.36
CA VAL A 20 0.62 -7.53 -7.07
C VAL A 20 0.09 -7.29 -5.66
N GLU A 21 -1.23 -7.26 -5.54
CA GLU A 21 -1.89 -7.25 -4.23
C GLU A 21 -2.23 -8.69 -3.83
N TRP A 22 -2.12 -8.92 -2.53
CA TRP A 22 -2.80 -10.01 -1.86
C TRP A 22 -4.17 -9.53 -1.40
N TRP A 23 -5.19 -10.34 -1.66
CA TRP A 23 -6.53 -10.12 -1.14
C TRP A 23 -6.94 -11.29 -0.27
N CYS A 24 -7.75 -11.01 0.75
CA CYS A 24 -8.25 -12.02 1.66
C CYS A 24 -9.65 -11.67 2.16
N GLU A 25 -10.44 -12.71 2.42
CA GLU A 25 -11.71 -12.69 3.11
C GLU A 25 -11.55 -13.52 4.38
N ILE A 26 -11.81 -12.89 5.52
CA ILE A 26 -11.53 -13.41 6.84
C ILE A 26 -12.82 -13.30 7.67
N PRO A 27 -13.34 -14.38 8.26
CA PRO A 27 -14.39 -14.29 9.28
C PRO A 27 -13.99 -13.32 10.39
N SER A 28 -14.84 -12.36 10.75
CA SER A 28 -14.51 -11.33 11.75
C SER A 28 -14.17 -11.91 13.12
N ALA A 29 -14.75 -13.07 13.46
CA ALA A 29 -14.48 -13.83 14.67
C ALA A 29 -13.04 -14.37 14.77
N LEU A 30 -12.29 -14.47 13.66
CA LEU A 30 -10.86 -14.84 13.69
C LEU A 30 -9.94 -13.70 14.12
N LEU A 31 -10.44 -12.45 14.18
CA LEU A 31 -9.65 -11.35 14.73
C LEU A 31 -9.80 -11.31 16.26
N PRO A 32 -8.70 -11.18 17.02
CA PRO A 32 -8.78 -11.08 18.47
C PRO A 32 -9.58 -9.84 18.91
N PRO A 33 -10.52 -9.98 19.87
CA PRO A 33 -11.32 -8.87 20.38
C PRO A 33 -10.53 -8.04 21.40
N TYR A 34 -9.44 -7.40 20.94
CA TYR A 34 -8.56 -6.63 21.81
C TYR A 34 -9.29 -5.51 22.54
N SER A 35 -9.08 -5.43 23.86
CA SER A 35 -9.72 -4.42 24.72
C SER A 35 -9.40 -2.98 24.32
N GLU A 36 -8.28 -2.77 23.63
CA GLU A 36 -7.86 -1.48 23.11
C GLU A 36 -8.83 -0.90 22.08
N SER A 37 -9.77 -1.69 21.55
CA SER A 37 -10.85 -1.21 20.68
C SER A 37 -11.66 -0.06 21.30
N ARG A 38 -11.69 0.05 22.64
CA ARG A 38 -12.29 1.18 23.37
C ARG A 38 -11.68 2.56 23.04
N PHE A 39 -10.47 2.59 22.49
CA PHE A 39 -9.78 3.80 22.05
C PHE A 39 -10.04 4.13 20.58
N VAL A 40 -10.82 3.31 19.87
CA VAL A 40 -11.23 3.59 18.51
C VAL A 40 -12.46 4.47 18.51
N ARG A 41 -12.40 5.60 17.80
CA ARG A 41 -13.52 6.52 17.63
C ARG A 41 -13.68 6.94 16.16
N PRO A 42 -14.88 7.39 15.76
CA PRO A 42 -15.07 8.00 14.45
C PRO A 42 -14.10 9.17 14.21
N TYR A 43 -13.68 9.30 12.95
CA TYR A 43 -12.88 10.43 12.48
C TYR A 43 -13.60 11.77 12.70
N GLN A 44 -12.82 12.79 13.04
CA GLN A 44 -13.23 14.19 13.13
C GLN A 44 -12.30 15.06 12.27
N ALA A 45 -12.78 16.23 11.83
CA ALA A 45 -12.00 17.10 10.93
C ALA A 45 -10.60 17.48 11.46
N GLY A 46 -10.44 17.58 12.79
CA GLY A 46 -9.14 17.85 13.44
C GLY A 46 -8.11 16.70 13.34
N ASP A 47 -8.55 15.49 12.98
CA ASP A 47 -7.67 14.32 12.88
C ASP A 47 -6.88 14.28 11.55
N LEU A 48 -7.28 15.06 10.54
CA LEU A 48 -6.70 14.99 9.20
C LEU A 48 -5.18 15.14 9.21
N GLU A 49 -4.66 16.13 9.94
CA GLU A 49 -3.21 16.35 10.01
C GLU A 49 -2.49 15.19 10.72
N HIS A 50 -3.13 14.51 11.68
CA HIS A 50 -2.58 13.31 12.30
C HIS A 50 -2.54 12.14 11.30
N MET A 51 -3.63 11.91 10.58
CA MET A 51 -3.71 10.86 9.54
C MET A 51 -2.67 11.07 8.44
N ARG A 52 -2.48 12.32 8.00
CA ARG A 52 -1.45 12.69 7.01
C ARG A 52 -0.05 12.30 7.48
N ARG A 53 0.31 12.68 8.70
CA ARG A 53 1.62 12.31 9.28
C ARG A 53 1.79 10.80 9.40
N LEU A 54 0.78 10.09 9.88
CA LEU A 54 0.81 8.62 9.98
C LEU A 54 1.03 7.97 8.62
N HIS A 55 0.32 8.45 7.60
CA HIS A 55 0.46 7.98 6.23
C HIS A 55 1.86 8.27 5.66
N ASP A 56 2.42 9.47 5.89
CA ASP A 56 3.75 9.82 5.37
C ASP A 56 4.85 8.99 6.03
N VAL A 57 4.78 8.75 7.34
CA VAL A 57 5.67 7.83 8.06
C VAL A 57 5.56 6.41 7.48
N HIS A 58 4.33 5.97 7.18
CA HIS A 58 4.08 4.68 6.59
C HIS A 58 4.65 4.54 5.17
N LEU A 59 4.60 5.60 4.37
CA LEU A 59 5.13 5.62 3.00
C LEU A 59 6.66 5.53 2.96
N HIS A 60 7.37 6.09 3.94
CA HIS A 60 8.84 6.13 3.96
C HIS A 60 9.48 4.75 3.73
N ASN A 61 8.84 3.68 4.20
CA ASN A 61 9.34 2.31 4.10
C ASN A 61 8.58 1.45 3.08
N THR A 62 7.77 2.07 2.21
CA THR A 62 6.80 1.38 1.36
C THR A 62 7.03 1.75 -0.11
N ALA A 63 7.67 0.84 -0.86
CA ALA A 63 7.82 1.01 -2.30
C ALA A 63 6.44 1.05 -3.00
N GLY A 64 6.30 1.96 -3.97
CA GLY A 64 5.06 2.10 -4.75
C GLY A 64 3.93 2.86 -4.03
N GLY A 65 4.19 3.41 -2.84
CA GLY A 65 3.24 4.26 -2.14
C GLY A 65 3.05 5.64 -2.82
N PHE A 66 1.90 6.26 -2.59
CA PHE A 66 1.54 7.55 -3.19
C PHE A 66 1.63 8.67 -2.17
N VAL A 67 2.53 9.62 -2.37
CA VAL A 67 2.45 10.90 -1.65
C VAL A 67 1.10 11.54 -1.97
N ARG A 68 0.34 11.90 -0.94
CA ARG A 68 -1.02 12.44 -1.07
C ARG A 68 -1.04 13.92 -0.75
N GLU A 69 -1.30 14.72 -1.79
CA GLU A 69 -1.62 16.14 -1.62
C GLU A 69 -2.93 16.33 -0.81
N PRO A 70 -3.13 17.48 -0.14
CA PRO A 70 -4.34 17.74 0.65
C PRO A 70 -5.65 17.49 -0.10
N ALA A 71 -5.72 17.85 -1.38
CA ALA A 71 -6.90 17.62 -2.21
C ALA A 71 -7.24 16.12 -2.38
N ARG A 72 -6.23 15.25 -2.39
CA ARG A 72 -6.44 13.80 -2.47
C ARG A 72 -7.09 13.25 -1.20
N TRP A 73 -6.71 13.76 -0.04
CA TRP A 73 -7.35 13.41 1.23
C TRP A 73 -8.81 13.84 1.26
N GLN A 74 -9.11 15.06 0.81
CA GLN A 74 -10.50 15.53 0.73
C GLN A 74 -11.35 14.65 -0.19
N LEU A 75 -10.79 14.20 -1.32
CA LEU A 75 -11.50 13.28 -2.21
C LEU A 75 -11.82 11.95 -1.53
N ILE A 76 -10.84 11.34 -0.85
CA ILE A 76 -11.01 10.07 -0.13
C ILE A 76 -12.07 10.22 0.97
N LEU A 77 -12.01 11.28 1.77
CA LEU A 77 -12.94 11.53 2.87
C LEU A 77 -14.35 11.92 2.40
N ARG A 78 -14.52 12.34 1.14
CA ARG A 78 -15.84 12.61 0.52
C ARG A 78 -16.48 11.35 -0.08
N GLN A 79 -15.73 10.26 -0.23
CA GLN A 79 -16.31 8.99 -0.66
C GLN A 79 -17.21 8.43 0.43
N LYS A 80 -18.10 7.50 0.08
CA LYS A 80 -19.04 6.86 1.04
C LYS A 80 -18.34 5.83 1.95
N TYR A 81 -17.10 6.11 2.33
CA TYR A 81 -16.32 5.28 3.24
C TYR A 81 -16.47 5.77 4.67
N GLN A 82 -16.39 4.84 5.60
CA GLN A 82 -16.28 5.13 7.02
C GLN A 82 -14.80 5.31 7.37
N THR A 83 -14.53 6.17 8.35
CA THR A 83 -13.16 6.39 8.86
C THR A 83 -13.18 6.43 10.38
N VAL A 84 -12.27 5.68 10.98
CA VAL A 84 -12.04 5.65 12.43
C VAL A 84 -10.57 5.88 12.74
N VAL A 85 -10.30 6.40 13.92
CA VAL A 85 -8.94 6.63 14.45
C VAL A 85 -8.76 5.89 15.77
N ALA A 86 -7.56 5.36 16.00
CA ALA A 86 -7.12 4.85 17.30
C ALA A 86 -6.50 6.00 18.08
N ASP A 87 -7.26 6.53 19.04
CA ASP A 87 -6.93 7.73 19.80
C ASP A 87 -6.70 7.40 21.27
N PHE A 88 -5.46 7.51 21.71
CA PHE A 88 -5.06 7.31 23.09
C PHE A 88 -4.94 8.66 23.81
N HIS A 89 -6.09 9.23 24.17
CA HIS A 89 -6.21 10.50 24.91
C HIS A 89 -5.62 11.73 24.20
N GLY A 90 -5.99 11.92 22.93
CA GLY A 90 -5.51 13.00 22.06
C GLY A 90 -4.32 12.62 21.19
N ALA A 91 -3.73 11.44 21.41
CA ALA A 91 -2.67 10.88 20.61
C ALA A 91 -3.24 9.90 19.57
N VAL A 92 -3.49 10.40 18.35
CA VAL A 92 -3.90 9.56 17.21
C VAL A 92 -2.68 8.79 16.69
N GLU A 93 -2.70 7.47 16.87
CA GLU A 93 -1.57 6.58 16.54
C GLU A 93 -1.89 5.57 15.42
N GLY A 94 -3.12 5.58 14.94
CA GLY A 94 -3.56 4.78 13.81
C GLY A 94 -4.92 5.22 13.30
N TYR A 95 -5.24 4.79 12.09
CA TYR A 95 -6.54 5.01 11.49
C TYR A 95 -6.90 3.85 10.55
N MET A 96 -8.19 3.73 10.26
CA MET A 96 -8.73 2.79 9.30
C MET A 96 -9.80 3.44 8.45
N ILE A 97 -9.73 3.22 7.14
CA ILE A 97 -10.75 3.58 6.17
C ILE A 97 -11.38 2.28 5.68
N TYR A 98 -12.70 2.19 5.76
CA TYR A 98 -13.42 0.97 5.43
C TYR A 98 -14.78 1.27 4.80
N GLU A 99 -15.39 0.25 4.22
CA GLU A 99 -16.72 0.30 3.62
C GLU A 99 -17.53 -0.93 4.03
N VAL A 100 -18.69 -0.73 4.63
CA VAL A 100 -19.64 -1.83 4.90
C VAL A 100 -20.49 -2.05 3.65
N GLN A 101 -20.44 -3.24 3.06
CA GLN A 101 -21.24 -3.57 1.88
C GLN A 101 -22.73 -3.67 2.20
N SER A 102 -23.56 -3.42 1.19
CA SER A 102 -25.02 -3.57 1.27
C SER A 102 -25.41 -4.95 1.78
N GLY A 103 -26.23 -5.00 2.83
CA GLY A 103 -26.62 -6.26 3.48
C GLY A 103 -25.79 -6.63 4.72
N ARG A 104 -24.72 -5.88 5.04
CA ARG A 104 -23.87 -6.06 6.24
C ARG A 104 -23.23 -7.45 6.38
N ASN A 105 -23.12 -8.19 5.29
CA ASN A 105 -22.41 -9.47 5.26
C ASN A 105 -20.89 -9.31 5.17
N ARG A 106 -20.42 -8.16 4.66
CA ARG A 106 -19.00 -7.89 4.41
C ARG A 106 -18.60 -6.46 4.71
N VAL A 107 -17.43 -6.30 5.34
CA VAL A 107 -16.72 -5.03 5.45
C VAL A 107 -15.43 -5.07 4.63
N GLU A 108 -15.17 -4.07 3.79
CA GLU A 108 -13.94 -3.92 3.02
C GLU A 108 -13.01 -2.94 3.73
N VAL A 109 -11.88 -3.43 4.23
CA VAL A 109 -10.78 -2.58 4.74
C VAL A 109 -10.03 -2.02 3.54
N ARG A 110 -10.23 -0.73 3.28
CA ARG A 110 -9.56 -0.01 2.18
C ARG A 110 -8.15 0.42 2.55
N GLU A 111 -7.97 0.81 3.80
CA GLU A 111 -6.68 1.23 4.34
C GLU A 111 -6.66 1.04 5.85
N ILE A 112 -5.56 0.50 6.38
CA ILE A 112 -5.28 0.43 7.81
C ILE A 112 -3.82 0.84 8.04
N ILE A 113 -3.61 1.88 8.83
CA ILE A 113 -2.27 2.40 9.15
C ILE A 113 -2.19 2.62 10.64
N PHE A 114 -1.09 2.18 11.24
CA PHE A 114 -0.75 2.36 12.64
C PHE A 114 0.77 2.46 12.79
N ILE A 115 1.22 3.14 13.84
CA ILE A 115 2.65 3.26 14.17
C ILE A 115 3.02 2.61 15.51
N THR A 116 2.02 2.13 16.27
CA THR A 116 2.23 1.43 17.54
C THR A 116 1.45 0.12 17.57
N SER A 117 1.95 -0.87 18.32
CA SER A 117 1.25 -2.14 18.51
C SER A 117 -0.09 -1.98 19.24
N ARG A 118 -0.25 -0.95 20.09
CA ARG A 118 -1.53 -0.68 20.75
C ARG A 118 -2.57 -0.14 19.77
N ALA A 119 -2.18 0.72 18.82
CA ALA A 119 -3.07 1.20 17.77
C ALA A 119 -3.47 0.07 16.81
N GLN A 120 -2.52 -0.80 16.46
CA GLN A 120 -2.82 -2.04 15.72
C GLN A 120 -3.89 -2.87 16.43
N ARG A 121 -3.68 -3.20 17.71
CA ARG A 121 -4.64 -3.99 18.50
C ARG A 121 -5.98 -3.27 18.61
N ALA A 122 -6.00 -1.95 18.79
CA ALA A 122 -7.23 -1.17 18.83
C ALA A 122 -8.05 -1.33 17.53
N LEU A 123 -7.41 -1.15 16.37
CA LEU A 123 -8.08 -1.24 15.06
C LEU A 123 -8.54 -2.67 14.73
N LEU A 124 -7.73 -3.69 15.06
CA LEU A 124 -8.12 -5.10 14.90
C LEU A 124 -9.26 -5.50 15.85
N GLY A 125 -9.18 -5.07 17.11
CA GLY A 125 -10.25 -5.27 18.07
C GLY A 125 -11.55 -4.60 17.63
N PHE A 126 -11.48 -3.41 17.03
CA PHE A 126 -12.64 -2.74 16.46
C PHE A 126 -13.26 -3.54 15.31
N LEU A 127 -12.45 -4.08 14.39
CA LEU A 127 -12.95 -4.96 13.32
C LEU A 127 -13.62 -6.23 13.86
N SER A 128 -13.08 -6.80 14.94
CA SER A 128 -13.63 -7.98 15.62
C SER A 128 -14.94 -7.66 16.37
N SER A 129 -14.97 -6.60 17.17
CA SER A 129 -16.03 -6.37 18.17
C SER A 129 -17.12 -5.40 17.75
N ALA A 130 -16.92 -4.57 16.70
CA ALA A 130 -17.90 -3.55 16.32
C ALA A 130 -19.11 -4.11 15.55
N ASN A 131 -19.15 -5.43 15.32
CA ASN A 131 -20.24 -6.12 14.61
C ASN A 131 -20.58 -5.45 13.26
N LEU A 132 -19.53 -5.10 12.50
CA LEU A 132 -19.68 -4.42 11.22
C LEU A 132 -20.22 -5.36 10.15
N ALA A 133 -19.74 -6.61 10.16
CA ALA A 133 -20.08 -7.69 9.25
C ALA A 133 -19.50 -9.03 9.73
N ASP A 134 -20.00 -10.13 9.19
CA ASP A 134 -19.48 -11.48 9.43
C ASP A 134 -18.12 -11.71 8.75
N THR A 135 -17.89 -11.07 7.60
CA THR A 135 -16.66 -11.23 6.81
C THR A 135 -15.92 -9.91 6.63
N ILE A 136 -14.61 -9.95 6.77
CA ILE A 136 -13.69 -8.84 6.55
C ILE A 136 -12.91 -9.09 5.26
N GLY A 137 -13.12 -8.25 4.27
CA GLY A 137 -12.33 -8.16 3.05
C GLY A 137 -11.12 -7.25 3.25
N VAL A 138 -9.95 -7.72 2.84
CA VAL A 138 -8.68 -7.01 2.95
C VAL A 138 -7.97 -7.06 1.60
N CYS A 139 -7.39 -5.93 1.20
CA CYS A 139 -6.41 -5.88 0.11
C CYS A 139 -5.14 -5.20 0.63
N ALA A 140 -3.99 -5.85 0.43
CA ALA A 140 -2.70 -5.32 0.83
C ALA A 140 -1.64 -5.62 -0.23
N PRO A 141 -0.54 -4.85 -0.30
CA PRO A 141 0.61 -5.24 -1.09
C PRO A 141 1.09 -6.64 -0.69
N VAL A 142 1.47 -7.47 -1.66
CA VAL A 142 1.81 -8.89 -1.42
C VAL A 142 2.87 -9.10 -0.34
N TYR A 143 3.84 -8.21 -0.22
CA TYR A 143 4.89 -8.27 0.81
C TYR A 143 4.38 -8.03 2.24
N ARG A 144 3.10 -7.67 2.42
CA ARG A 144 2.43 -7.55 3.72
C ARG A 144 1.41 -8.65 4.00
N ALA A 145 1.21 -9.60 3.08
CA ALA A 145 0.31 -10.72 3.30
C ALA A 145 0.63 -11.48 4.60
N GLN A 146 1.92 -11.67 4.87
CA GLN A 146 2.38 -12.35 6.09
C GLN A 146 2.03 -11.59 7.38
N GLN A 147 1.95 -10.25 7.34
CA GLN A 147 1.56 -9.48 8.52
C GLN A 147 0.11 -9.81 8.90
N TRP A 148 -0.79 -9.85 7.92
CA TRP A 148 -2.19 -10.18 8.16
C TRP A 148 -2.39 -11.60 8.70
N SER A 149 -1.63 -12.60 8.21
CA SER A 149 -1.72 -13.95 8.75
C SER A 149 -1.30 -14.06 10.21
N THR A 150 -0.43 -13.17 10.71
CA THR A 150 -0.03 -13.16 12.14
C THR A 150 -1.08 -12.58 13.07
N TRP A 151 -2.15 -12.00 12.54
CA TRP A 151 -3.19 -11.35 13.35
C TRP A 151 -4.42 -12.22 13.57
N LEU A 152 -4.49 -13.37 12.90
CA LEU A 152 -5.59 -14.31 13.03
C LEU A 152 -5.37 -15.18 14.28
N THR A 153 -6.44 -15.48 15.00
CA THR A 153 -6.43 -16.52 16.01
C THR A 153 -6.40 -17.89 15.36
N ASP A 154 -5.57 -18.79 15.87
CA ASP A 154 -5.41 -20.16 15.38
C ASP A 154 -6.29 -21.20 16.11
N ASN A 155 -7.13 -20.76 17.05
CA ASN A 155 -7.93 -21.66 17.90
C ASN A 155 -9.25 -22.12 17.27
N GLU A 156 -9.56 -21.73 16.03
CA GLU A 156 -10.85 -21.97 15.36
C GLU A 156 -10.62 -22.58 13.96
N ASP A 157 -10.20 -23.85 13.91
CA ASP A 157 -9.85 -24.56 12.67
C ASP A 157 -10.95 -24.51 11.59
N GLU A 158 -12.22 -24.58 12.00
CA GLU A 158 -13.34 -24.49 11.08
C GLU A 158 -13.40 -23.12 10.41
N LEU A 159 -13.24 -22.03 11.16
CA LEU A 159 -13.24 -20.68 10.62
C LEU A 159 -11.98 -20.41 9.78
N LEU A 160 -10.82 -20.95 10.18
CA LEU A 160 -9.61 -20.90 9.36
C LEU A 160 -9.82 -21.53 7.98
N SER A 161 -10.57 -22.64 7.92
CA SER A 161 -10.92 -23.30 6.66
C SER A 161 -11.85 -22.47 5.76
N GLN A 162 -12.47 -21.41 6.29
CA GLN A 162 -13.32 -20.47 5.54
C GLN A 162 -12.54 -19.29 4.97
N VAL A 163 -11.30 -19.06 5.42
CA VAL A 163 -10.46 -17.98 4.89
C VAL A 163 -10.22 -18.20 3.39
N ARG A 164 -10.51 -17.19 2.57
CA ARG A 164 -10.29 -17.21 1.12
C ARG A 164 -9.37 -16.08 0.74
N GLY A 165 -8.49 -16.32 -0.23
CA GLY A 165 -7.60 -15.27 -0.69
C GLY A 165 -6.84 -15.66 -1.92
N GLY A 166 -6.09 -14.70 -2.45
CA GLY A 166 -5.28 -14.90 -3.64
C GLY A 166 -4.42 -13.69 -3.96
N LEU A 167 -3.74 -13.79 -5.09
CA LEU A 167 -2.92 -12.72 -5.64
C LEU A 167 -3.58 -12.16 -6.89
N ARG A 168 -3.52 -10.84 -7.07
CA ARG A 168 -3.94 -10.20 -8.32
C ARG A 168 -2.97 -9.10 -8.72
N PRO A 169 -2.58 -9.02 -10.01
CA PRO A 169 -1.90 -7.83 -10.55
C PRO A 169 -2.78 -6.59 -10.37
N THR A 170 -2.18 -5.45 -10.06
CA THR A 170 -2.96 -4.23 -9.76
C THR A 170 -2.68 -3.10 -10.73
N TYR A 171 -1.56 -2.42 -10.57
CA TYR A 171 -1.18 -1.33 -11.45
C TYR A 171 0.05 -1.69 -12.29
N MET A 172 0.12 -1.02 -13.44
CA MET A 172 1.28 -1.06 -14.30
C MET A 172 2.08 0.24 -14.17
N LEU A 173 3.39 0.12 -14.31
CA LEU A 173 4.30 1.26 -14.45
C LEU A 173 5.01 1.20 -15.79
N ARG A 174 5.47 2.37 -16.21
CA ARG A 174 6.36 2.57 -17.33
C ARG A 174 7.42 3.57 -16.89
N ILE A 175 8.67 3.27 -17.19
CA ILE A 175 9.77 4.23 -17.03
C ILE A 175 9.70 5.18 -18.23
N THR A 176 9.42 6.45 -17.97
CA THR A 176 9.34 7.48 -19.03
C THR A 176 10.63 8.26 -19.20
N HIS A 177 11.47 8.29 -18.16
CA HIS A 177 12.73 9.03 -18.16
C HIS A 177 13.79 8.29 -17.34
N LEU A 178 14.49 7.33 -17.98
CA LEU A 178 15.45 6.45 -17.31
C LEU A 178 16.57 7.20 -16.55
N PRO A 179 17.22 8.26 -17.10
CA PRO A 179 18.26 8.98 -16.36
C PRO A 179 17.77 9.61 -15.04
N ALA A 180 16.63 10.32 -15.07
CA ALA A 180 16.02 10.89 -13.88
C ALA A 180 15.65 9.83 -12.83
N LEU A 181 15.11 8.68 -13.24
CA LEU A 181 14.85 7.57 -12.32
C LEU A 181 16.13 7.11 -11.62
N ILE A 182 17.22 6.98 -12.38
CA ILE A 182 18.52 6.55 -11.87
C ILE A 182 19.06 7.56 -10.85
N GLU A 183 18.98 8.86 -11.12
CA GLU A 183 19.38 9.89 -10.17
C GLU A 183 18.54 9.85 -8.88
N CYS A 184 17.22 9.63 -9.00
CA CYS A 184 16.35 9.48 -7.83
C CYS A 184 16.69 8.24 -6.99
N LEU A 185 17.13 7.14 -7.62
CA LEU A 185 17.47 5.90 -6.93
C LEU A 185 18.90 5.87 -6.40
N ARG A 186 19.79 6.72 -6.92
CA ARG A 186 21.22 6.75 -6.59
C ARG A 186 21.51 6.83 -5.09
N PRO A 187 20.84 7.69 -4.29
CA PRO A 187 21.09 7.76 -2.84
C PRO A 187 20.78 6.46 -2.08
N HIS A 188 20.09 5.51 -2.70
CA HIS A 188 19.73 4.22 -2.11
C HIS A 188 20.66 3.07 -2.53
N TRP A 189 21.65 3.31 -3.38
CA TRP A 189 22.59 2.27 -3.80
C TRP A 189 23.57 1.96 -2.67
N ARG A 190 23.56 0.70 -2.23
CA ARG A 190 24.58 0.21 -1.29
C ARG A 190 25.91 0.08 -2.02
N SER A 191 27.00 0.14 -1.27
CA SER A 191 28.37 -0.04 -1.77
C SER A 191 28.51 -1.34 -2.57
N TRP A 192 28.45 -1.25 -3.89
CA TRP A 192 28.87 -2.30 -4.81
C TRP A 192 30.20 -1.93 -5.45
N GLN A 193 30.90 -2.91 -6.01
CA GLN A 193 32.09 -2.67 -6.82
C GLN A 193 31.76 -2.96 -8.29
N GLY A 194 32.23 -2.12 -9.21
CA GLY A 194 32.05 -2.30 -10.65
C GLY A 194 31.09 -1.31 -11.30
N ALA A 195 30.81 -1.50 -12.59
CA ALA A 195 29.88 -0.66 -13.34
C ALA A 195 28.83 -1.54 -14.03
N ILE A 196 27.56 -1.14 -13.94
CA ILE A 196 26.45 -1.83 -14.62
C ILE A 196 26.01 -0.94 -15.77
N ARG A 197 26.17 -1.41 -17.01
CA ARG A 197 25.59 -0.76 -18.17
C ARG A 197 24.18 -1.32 -18.40
N ILE A 198 23.18 -0.45 -18.28
CA ILE A 198 21.80 -0.74 -18.63
C ILE A 198 21.57 -0.24 -20.06
N VAL A 199 21.11 -1.12 -20.92
CA VAL A 199 20.63 -0.79 -22.27
C VAL A 199 19.17 -1.22 -22.34
N VAL A 200 18.28 -0.29 -22.66
CA VAL A 200 16.83 -0.49 -22.73
C VAL A 200 16.38 -0.22 -24.16
N ASP A 201 15.77 -1.21 -24.79
CA ASP A 201 15.04 -1.00 -26.05
C ASP A 201 13.66 -0.40 -25.71
N ASP A 202 13.36 0.79 -26.23
CA ASP A 202 12.07 1.46 -26.07
C ASP A 202 11.68 2.14 -27.40
N SER A 203 10.68 1.58 -28.07
CA SER A 203 10.23 2.05 -29.40
C SER A 203 9.53 3.42 -29.38
N PHE A 204 9.22 3.98 -28.21
CA PHE A 204 8.56 5.29 -28.09
C PHE A 204 9.56 6.43 -27.82
N VAL A 205 10.83 6.09 -27.85
CA VAL A 205 11.92 7.00 -27.56
C VAL A 205 12.63 7.33 -28.86
N PRO A 206 13.08 8.58 -29.08
CA PRO A 206 13.93 8.91 -30.21
C PRO A 206 15.14 7.98 -30.30
N GLY A 207 15.32 7.30 -31.44
CA GLY A 207 16.41 6.32 -31.64
C GLY A 207 16.10 4.90 -31.18
N GLY A 208 14.94 4.65 -30.55
CA GLY A 208 14.46 3.30 -30.19
C GLY A 208 15.20 2.65 -29.01
N LYS A 209 16.19 3.33 -28.42
CA LYS A 209 17.01 2.83 -27.31
C LYS A 209 17.36 3.93 -26.33
N HIS A 210 17.42 3.56 -25.06
CA HIS A 210 18.01 4.34 -23.99
C HIS A 210 19.11 3.54 -23.29
N GLN A 211 20.10 4.24 -22.76
CA GLN A 211 21.15 3.60 -21.98
C GLN A 211 21.52 4.44 -20.77
N ALA A 212 21.99 3.76 -19.73
CA ALA A 212 22.58 4.38 -18.57
C ALA A 212 23.68 3.50 -17.99
N ILE A 213 24.63 4.11 -17.30
CA ILE A 213 25.68 3.39 -16.61
C ILE A 213 25.52 3.69 -15.12
N LEU A 214 25.32 2.65 -14.33
CA LEU A 214 25.30 2.74 -12.88
C LEU A 214 26.73 2.50 -12.38
N THR A 215 27.28 3.46 -11.65
CA THR A 215 28.57 3.36 -10.98
C THR A 215 28.36 3.56 -9.49
N PRO A 216 29.17 2.92 -8.61
CA PRO A 216 29.17 3.25 -7.20
C PRO A 216 29.54 4.74 -7.04
N GLU A 217 28.93 5.39 -6.05
CA GLU A 217 29.12 6.83 -5.80
C GLU A 217 30.61 7.21 -5.79
N GLY A 218 30.97 8.29 -6.49
CA GLY A 218 32.33 8.87 -6.43
C GLY A 218 33.14 8.93 -7.73
N ARG A 219 32.56 8.84 -8.93
CA ARG A 219 33.23 9.33 -10.16
C ARG A 219 32.25 10.05 -11.09
N ASP A 220 32.26 11.37 -10.99
CA ASP A 220 31.68 12.29 -11.96
C ASP A 220 32.15 11.96 -13.38
N LYS A 221 31.28 11.34 -14.18
CA LYS A 221 31.24 11.61 -15.61
C LYS A 221 29.78 11.77 -16.03
N PRO A 222 29.46 12.82 -16.78
CA PRO A 222 28.09 13.07 -17.21
C PRO A 222 27.59 11.87 -18.04
N ILE A 223 26.38 11.43 -17.72
CA ILE A 223 25.61 10.50 -18.55
C ILE A 223 25.44 11.18 -19.92
N ARG A 224 26.22 10.75 -20.92
CA ARG A 224 25.92 11.11 -22.31
C ARG A 224 24.71 10.29 -22.74
N ALA A 225 23.54 10.89 -22.70
CA ALA A 225 22.41 10.44 -23.50
C ALA A 225 22.75 10.77 -24.97
N THR A 226 23.08 9.75 -25.74
CA THR A 226 23.10 9.85 -27.20
C THR A 226 21.69 9.56 -27.69
N SER A 227 21.08 10.57 -28.31
CA SER A 227 19.86 10.50 -29.14
C SER A 227 20.01 9.57 -30.33
#